data_AF-A0A257Z1W4-F1
#
_entry.id   AF-A0A257Z1W4-F1
#
_cell.length_a   1.000
_cell.length_b   1.000
_cell.length_c   1.000
_cell.angle_alpha   90.00
_cell.angle_beta   90.00
_cell.angle_gamma   90.00
#
_symmetry.space_group_name_H-M   'P 1'
#
loop_
_entity.id
_entity.type
_entity.pdbx_description
1 polymer ?
#
loop_
_entity_poly.entity_id
_entity_poly.type
_entity_poly.pdbx_seq_one_letter_code
_entity_poly.pdbx_strand_id
1 'polypeptide(L)'
;MLVCLALATPTQGEELSALARLQPETSAFRASGQGVELSIAISQPVPWRLRFLDNPPRLIIDAREVDWAGIDDLTLPEAIRALRAGSFRPGWSRLVIELSGPYRLQASEMRT
;
A
#
# COMPACT_ATOMS: atom_id res chain seq x y z
N MET A 1 -44.69 18.90 -21.74
CA MET A 1 -44.17 18.46 -20.43
C MET A 1 -42.77 17.90 -20.68
N LEU A 2 -41.74 18.70 -20.40
CA LEU A 2 -40.35 18.34 -20.73
C LEU A 2 -39.79 17.42 -19.64
N VAL A 3 -39.28 16.26 -20.04
CA VAL A 3 -38.64 15.27 -19.18
C VAL A 3 -37.19 15.69 -18.96
N CYS A 4 -36.77 15.86 -17.71
CA CYS A 4 -35.35 15.99 -17.35
C CYS A 4 -34.90 14.71 -16.66
N LEU A 5 -34.26 13.83 -17.43
CA LEU A 5 -33.54 12.66 -16.95
C LEU A 5 -32.15 13.12 -16.48
N ALA A 6 -31.97 13.31 -15.17
CA ALA A 6 -30.67 13.60 -14.61
C ALA A 6 -29.82 12.32 -14.60
N LEU A 7 -28.86 12.24 -15.52
CA LEU A 7 -27.75 11.30 -15.48
C LEU A 7 -26.89 11.64 -14.26
N ALA A 8 -27.07 10.90 -13.15
CA ALA A 8 -26.13 10.93 -12.05
C ALA A 8 -24.82 10.31 -12.53
N THR A 9 -23.84 11.13 -12.90
CA THR A 9 -22.46 10.71 -13.15
C THR A 9 -21.85 10.23 -11.83
N PRO A 10 -21.55 8.95 -11.64
CA PRO A 10 -20.71 8.54 -10.52
C PRO A 10 -19.27 8.77 -10.97
N THR A 11 -18.50 9.58 -10.25
CA THR A 11 -17.04 9.42 -10.08
C THR A 11 -16.33 10.75 -9.85
N GLN A 12 -16.04 11.02 -8.58
CA GLN A 12 -14.68 11.41 -8.20
C GLN A 12 -14.37 10.57 -6.97
N GLY A 13 -13.61 9.49 -7.17
CA GLY A 13 -12.90 8.90 -6.04
C GLY A 13 -12.02 10.00 -5.45
N GLU A 14 -12.16 10.25 -4.15
CA GLU A 14 -11.42 11.27 -3.40
C GLU A 14 -9.96 11.33 -3.86
N GLU A 15 -9.58 12.45 -4.46
CA GLU A 15 -8.24 12.70 -4.97
C GLU A 15 -7.26 12.69 -3.79
N LEU A 16 -6.24 11.84 -3.86
CA LEU A 16 -5.18 11.82 -2.85
C LEU A 16 -4.43 13.16 -2.92
N SER A 17 -4.40 13.93 -1.83
CA SER A 17 -3.50 15.10 -1.69
C SER A 17 -2.04 14.68 -1.40
N ALA A 18 -1.64 13.46 -1.79
CA ALA A 18 -0.48 12.72 -1.32
C ALA A 18 0.75 13.58 -0.97
N LEU A 19 1.05 13.69 0.33
CA LEU A 19 2.15 14.48 0.86
C LEU A 19 3.50 13.76 0.71
N ALA A 20 3.50 12.44 0.88
CA ALA A 20 4.69 11.61 0.71
C ALA A 20 4.60 10.81 -0.59
N ARG A 21 5.74 10.52 -1.23
CA ARG A 21 5.82 9.72 -2.46
C ARG A 21 6.77 8.55 -2.27
N LEU A 22 6.38 7.38 -2.75
CA LEU A 22 7.27 6.22 -2.89
C LEU A 22 8.48 6.56 -3.78
N GLN A 23 9.63 6.01 -3.42
CA GLN A 23 10.84 5.97 -4.24
C GLN A 23 11.12 4.50 -4.61
N PRO A 24 10.62 4.00 -5.74
CA PRO A 24 10.75 2.58 -6.11
C PRO A 24 12.21 2.13 -6.24
N GLU A 25 13.08 2.99 -6.75
CA GLU A 25 14.50 2.72 -7.00
C GLU A 25 15.33 2.41 -5.74
N THR A 26 14.86 2.85 -4.57
CA THR A 26 15.49 2.59 -3.27
C THR A 26 14.63 1.71 -2.36
N SER A 27 13.47 1.27 -2.85
CA SER A 27 12.59 0.34 -2.18
C SER A 27 12.83 -1.08 -2.68
N ALA A 28 12.69 -2.07 -1.81
CA ALA A 28 12.93 -3.46 -2.19
C ALA A 28 12.33 -4.46 -1.20
N PHE A 29 12.04 -5.66 -1.71
CA PHE A 29 11.93 -6.85 -0.90
C PHE A 29 13.28 -7.58 -0.86
N ARG A 30 13.68 -8.03 0.33
CA ARG A 30 14.81 -8.96 0.51
C ARG A 30 14.29 -10.24 1.15
N ALA A 31 14.38 -11.34 0.42
CA ALA A 31 14.10 -12.67 0.97
C ALA A 31 15.38 -13.29 1.52
N SER A 32 15.29 -13.89 2.70
CA SER A 32 16.34 -14.69 3.31
C SER A 32 15.75 -15.98 3.87
N GLY A 33 16.59 -16.92 4.32
CA GLY A 33 16.12 -18.12 5.01
C GLY A 33 15.30 -17.85 6.28
N GLN A 34 15.31 -16.62 6.80
CA GLN A 34 14.58 -16.23 8.01
C GLN A 34 13.25 -15.52 7.73
N GLY A 35 12.95 -15.18 6.49
CA GLY A 35 11.71 -14.49 6.12
C GLY A 35 11.90 -13.46 4.99
N VAL A 36 10.99 -12.50 4.92
CA VAL A 36 11.04 -11.40 3.96
C VAL A 36 11.09 -10.07 4.69
N GLU A 37 12.09 -9.27 4.33
CA GLU A 37 12.22 -7.88 4.73
C GLU A 37 11.68 -6.98 3.62
N LEU A 38 10.87 -6.00 3.99
CA LEU A 38 10.37 -4.96 3.08
C LEU A 38 10.98 -3.62 3.51
N SER A 39 11.78 -3.03 2.64
CA SER A 39 12.25 -1.65 2.77
C SER A 39 11.46 -0.76 1.81
N ILE A 40 10.80 0.26 2.35
CA ILE A 40 10.08 1.26 1.55
C ILE A 40 10.72 2.62 1.83
N ALA A 41 11.24 3.26 0.79
CA ALA A 41 11.70 4.63 0.84
C ALA A 41 10.55 5.56 0.41
N ILE A 42 10.32 6.61 1.21
CA ILE A 42 9.34 7.65 0.92
C ILE A 42 9.97 9.03 1.09
N SER A 43 9.46 10.03 0.35
CA SER A 43 10.02 11.38 0.31
C SER A 43 10.03 12.12 1.66
N GLN A 44 9.19 11.70 2.61
CA GLN A 44 9.13 12.25 3.96
C GLN A 44 8.47 11.26 4.92
N PRO A 45 8.86 11.24 6.20
CA PRO A 45 8.24 10.35 7.18
C PRO A 45 6.78 10.75 7.43
N VAL A 46 5.91 9.75 7.58
CA VAL A 46 4.49 9.93 7.84
C VAL A 46 4.00 8.95 8.90
N PRO A 47 2.92 9.25 9.65
CA PRO A 47 2.27 8.26 10.49
C PRO A 47 1.82 7.04 9.68
N TRP A 48 2.02 5.84 10.24
CA TRP A 48 1.71 4.58 9.58
C TRP A 48 1.33 3.51 10.60
N ARG A 49 0.71 2.43 10.13
CA ARG A 49 0.39 1.25 10.94
C ARG A 49 0.34 0.00 10.08
N LEU A 50 0.56 -1.15 10.73
CA LEU A 50 0.48 -2.47 10.13
C LEU A 50 -0.69 -3.26 10.68
N ARG A 51 -1.24 -4.15 9.85
CA ARG A 51 -2.16 -5.20 10.29
C ARG A 51 -2.03 -6.43 9.38
N PHE A 52 -2.23 -7.60 9.97
CA PHE A 52 -2.34 -8.85 9.24
C PHE A 52 -3.80 -9.25 9.10
N LEU A 53 -4.16 -9.82 7.95
CA LEU A 53 -5.41 -10.53 7.75
C LEU A 53 -5.11 -11.96 7.32
N ASP A 54 -5.99 -12.88 7.67
CA ASP A 54 -6.05 -14.21 7.11
C ASP A 54 -7.10 -14.27 5.98
N ASN A 55 -7.18 -15.44 5.32
CA ASN A 55 -8.23 -15.78 4.35
C ASN A 55 -8.53 -14.71 3.26
N PRO A 56 -7.59 -14.40 2.35
CA PRO A 56 -6.22 -14.91 2.25
C PRO A 56 -5.21 -14.13 3.12
N PRO A 57 -4.04 -14.74 3.45
CA PRO A 57 -2.96 -14.08 4.18
C PRO A 57 -2.51 -12.76 3.53
N ARG A 58 -2.60 -11.66 4.27
CA ARG A 58 -2.23 -10.32 3.79
C ARG A 58 -1.53 -9.52 4.88
N LEU A 59 -0.47 -8.82 4.51
CA LEU A 59 0.05 -7.69 5.27
C LEU A 59 -0.54 -6.41 4.70
N ILE A 60 -1.05 -5.54 5.56
CA ILE A 60 -1.62 -4.26 5.17
C ILE A 60 -0.85 -3.15 5.88
N ILE A 61 -0.40 -2.17 5.09
CA ILE A 61 0.24 -0.94 5.52
C ILE A 61 -0.75 0.19 5.25
N ASP A 62 -1.22 0.84 6.31
CA ASP A 62 -1.95 2.10 6.18
C ASP A 62 -0.98 3.24 6.49
N ALA A 63 -0.87 4.23 5.61
CA ALA A 63 0.00 5.39 5.81
C ALA A 63 -0.76 6.69 5.55
N ARG A 64 -0.34 7.77 6.22
CA ARG A 64 -0.92 9.10 6.00
C ARG A 64 -0.49 9.63 4.63
N GLU A 65 -1.42 9.62 3.68
CA GLU A 65 -1.29 10.26 2.36
C GLU A 65 0.04 9.97 1.63
N VAL A 66 0.40 8.70 1.47
CA VAL A 66 1.50 8.27 0.59
C VAL A 66 0.97 8.00 -0.81
N ASP A 67 1.59 8.57 -1.83
CA ASP A 67 1.46 8.14 -3.22
C ASP A 67 2.34 6.91 -3.45
N TRP A 68 1.69 5.83 -3.88
CA TRP A 68 2.30 4.51 -4.10
C TRP A 68 2.62 4.26 -5.57
N ALA A 69 2.61 5.29 -6.43
CA ALA A 69 3.03 5.16 -7.81
C ALA A 69 4.40 4.46 -7.93
N GLY A 70 4.48 3.44 -8.79
CA GLY A 70 5.69 2.62 -8.99
C GLY A 70 5.85 1.46 -7.99
N ILE A 71 4.90 1.21 -7.10
CA ILE A 71 4.99 0.07 -6.16
C ILE A 71 5.02 -1.28 -6.88
N ASP A 72 4.36 -1.38 -8.02
CA ASP A 72 4.30 -2.59 -8.84
C ASP A 72 5.60 -2.84 -9.64
N ASP A 73 6.53 -1.89 -9.63
CA ASP A 73 7.86 -2.03 -10.28
C ASP A 73 8.83 -2.84 -9.40
N LEU A 74 8.47 -3.13 -8.15
CA LEU A 74 9.30 -3.90 -7.23
C LEU A 74 9.33 -5.39 -7.62
N THR A 75 10.53 -5.96 -7.68
CA THR A 75 10.71 -7.41 -7.83
C THR A 75 10.12 -8.15 -6.62
N LEU A 76 9.14 -9.01 -6.87
CA LEU A 76 8.46 -9.78 -5.83
C LEU A 76 9.18 -11.12 -5.60
N PRO A 77 9.56 -11.47 -4.35
CA PRO A 77 10.02 -12.80 -4.03
C PRO A 77 8.83 -13.77 -3.95
N GLU A 78 9.09 -15.08 -3.96
CA GLU A 78 8.06 -16.15 -3.93
C GLU A 78 7.03 -16.00 -2.78
N ALA A 79 7.46 -15.39 -1.67
CA ALA A 79 6.62 -15.10 -0.52
C ALA A 79 5.49 -14.10 -0.78
N ILE A 80 5.59 -13.27 -1.83
CA ILE A 80 4.67 -12.19 -2.14
C ILE A 80 3.91 -12.54 -3.42
N ARG A 81 2.58 -12.58 -3.33
CA ARG A 81 1.71 -12.98 -4.45
C ARG A 81 1.25 -11.79 -5.29
N ALA A 82 0.98 -10.66 -4.65
CA ALA A 82 0.54 -9.45 -5.32
C ALA A 82 0.72 -8.23 -4.41
N LEU A 83 0.82 -7.06 -5.03
CA LEU A 83 0.71 -5.75 -4.38
C LEU A 83 -0.56 -5.06 -4.87
N ARG A 84 -1.22 -4.34 -3.98
CA ARG A 84 -2.37 -3.48 -4.31
C ARG A 84 -2.27 -2.20 -3.52
N ALA A 85 -2.25 -1.07 -4.20
CA ALA A 85 -2.25 0.24 -3.55
C ALA A 85 -3.46 1.08 -3.93
N GLY A 86 -3.87 1.98 -3.03
CA GLY A 86 -4.90 2.96 -3.33
C GLY A 86 -5.40 3.73 -2.10
N SER A 87 -6.35 4.62 -2.35
CA SER A 87 -7.06 5.35 -1.29
C SER A 87 -7.81 4.38 -0.38
N PHE A 88 -7.68 4.55 0.94
CA PHE A 88 -8.40 3.74 1.91
C PHE A 88 -9.49 4.53 2.64
N ARG A 89 -9.14 5.73 3.10
CA ARG A 89 -10.01 6.70 3.79
C ARG A 89 -9.48 8.10 3.53
N PRO A 90 -10.28 9.16 3.69
CA PRO A 90 -9.76 10.52 3.64
C PRO A 90 -8.53 10.69 4.54
N GLY A 91 -7.43 11.19 3.97
CA GLY A 91 -6.16 11.34 4.67
C GLY A 91 -5.30 10.08 4.81
N TRP A 92 -5.69 8.94 4.24
CA TRP A 92 -4.95 7.68 4.35
C TRP A 92 -4.91 6.92 3.02
N SER A 93 -3.72 6.49 2.65
CA SER A 93 -3.52 5.50 1.59
C SER A 93 -3.17 4.15 2.19
N ARG A 94 -3.37 3.10 1.40
CA ARG A 94 -3.12 1.72 1.80
C ARG A 94 -2.29 1.02 0.75
N LEU A 95 -1.31 0.26 1.23
CA LEU A 95 -0.64 -0.80 0.49
C LEU A 95 -1.05 -2.15 1.10
N VAL A 96 -1.60 -3.03 0.28
CA VAL A 96 -1.89 -4.43 0.60
C VAL A 96 -0.86 -5.30 -0.08
N ILE A 97 -0.28 -6.20 0.69
CA ILE A 97 0.70 -7.18 0.25
C ILE A 97 0.06 -8.55 0.47
N GLU A 98 -0.29 -9.24 -0.61
CA GLU A 98 -0.80 -10.61 -0.55
C GLU A 98 0.35 -11.57 -0.33
N LEU A 99 0.24 -12.42 0.69
CA LEU A 99 1.32 -13.31 1.13
C LEU A 99 1.07 -14.74 0.65
N SER A 100 2.14 -15.49 0.42
CA SER A 100 2.07 -16.90 -0.01
C SER A 100 1.58 -17.85 1.08
N GLY A 101 1.56 -17.41 2.33
CA GLY A 101 1.21 -18.19 3.51
C GLY A 101 1.14 -17.32 4.77
N PRO A 102 0.97 -17.94 5.96
CA PRO A 102 0.98 -17.22 7.22
C PRO A 102 2.40 -16.75 7.59
N TYR A 103 2.54 -15.46 7.90
CA TYR A 103 3.78 -14.86 8.39
C TYR A 103 3.54 -14.17 9.74
N ARG A 104 4.61 -13.96 10.50
CA ARG A 104 4.62 -13.16 11.74
C ARG A 104 5.50 -11.94 11.56
N LEU A 105 5.08 -10.80 12.10
CA LEU A 105 5.94 -9.61 12.19
C LEU A 105 7.07 -9.84 13.18
N GLN A 106 8.32 -9.66 12.73
CA GLN A 106 9.49 -9.70 13.60
C GLN A 106 9.88 -8.32 14.12
N ALA A 107 9.93 -7.33 13.22
CA ALA A 107 10.26 -5.95 13.55
C ALA A 107 9.61 -5.00 12.53
N SER A 108 9.43 -3.75 12.92
CA SER A 108 8.89 -2.71 12.04
C SER A 108 9.31 -1.34 12.58
N GLU A 109 9.83 -0.47 11.73
CA GLU A 109 10.28 0.87 12.13
C GLU A 109 10.16 1.86 10.98
N MET A 110 10.12 3.15 11.32
CA MET A 110 10.34 4.26 10.40
C MET A 110 11.65 4.92 10.82
N ARG A 111 12.59 5.06 9.89
CA ARG A 111 13.85 5.78 10.09
C ARG A 111 13.75 7.14 9.40
N THR A 112 14.24 8.20 10.05
CA THR A 112 14.19 9.59 9.58
C THR A 112 15.58 10.14 9.35
#